data_AF-A0A842WZV5-F1
#
_entry.id   AF-A0A842WZV5-F1
#
_cell.length_a   1.000
_cell.length_b   1.000
_cell.length_c   1.000
_cell.angle_alpha   90.00
_cell.angle_beta   90.00
_cell.angle_gamma   90.00
#
_symmetry.space_group_name_H-M   'P 1'
#
loop_
_entity.id
_entity.type
_entity.pdbx_description
1 polymer ?
#
loop_
_entity_poly.entity_id
_entity_poly.type
_entity_poly.pdbx_seq_one_letter_code
_entity_poly.pdbx_strand_id
1 'polypeptide(L)'
;MKSAFILLSLILACGCMESTAEGRHETLSKRPELQACNEIEPSMPRENCYSRIALSKCDFRLCEEILEEGLYNQCIYKVADCAGDPNLCQRIKNDEWMFSKCISSATY
;
A
#
# COMPACT_ATOMS: atom_id res chain seq x y z
N MET A 1 -11.51 34.90 47.12
CA MET A 1 -12.58 34.35 46.25
C MET A 1 -12.03 34.17 44.84
N LYS A 2 -11.20 33.14 44.64
CA LYS A 2 -10.53 32.80 43.38
C LYS A 2 -10.67 31.29 43.18
N SER A 3 -11.91 30.79 43.12
CA SER A 3 -12.17 29.34 43.00
C SER A 3 -13.33 29.00 42.07
N ALA A 4 -13.80 29.95 41.25
CA ALA A 4 -14.90 29.70 40.30
C ALA A 4 -14.48 29.75 38.82
N PHE A 5 -13.23 30.10 38.49
CA PHE A 5 -12.78 30.24 37.10
C PHE A 5 -11.97 29.06 36.56
N ILE A 6 -11.64 28.06 37.38
CA ILE A 6 -10.82 26.91 36.96
C ILE A 6 -11.67 25.78 36.33
N LEU A 7 -13.01 25.84 36.46
CA LEU A 7 -13.90 24.80 35.92
C LEU A 7 -14.41 25.07 34.49
N LEU A 8 -14.08 26.22 33.89
CA LEU A 8 -14.48 26.57 32.51
C LEU A 8 -13.44 26.20 31.44
N SER A 9 -12.25 25.72 31.84
CA SER A 9 -11.16 25.35 30.91
C SER A 9 -11.07 23.86 30.58
N LEU A 10 -11.88 22.99 31.20
CA LEU A 10 -11.81 21.53 30.99
C LEU A 10 -12.72 21.01 29.86
N ILE A 11 -13.54 21.86 29.24
CA ILE A 11 -14.46 21.45 28.14
C ILE A 11 -13.86 21.77 26.74
N LEU A 12 -12.74 22.49 26.67
CA LEU A 12 -12.01 22.78 25.42
C LEU A 12 -10.87 21.79 25.10
N ALA A 13 -10.84 20.62 25.76
CA ALA A 13 -9.92 19.53 25.45
C ALA A 13 -10.60 18.39 24.66
N CYS A 14 -11.81 18.59 24.13
CA CYS A 14 -12.31 17.76 23.03
C CYS A 14 -11.89 18.43 21.70
N GLY A 15 -10.58 18.62 21.54
CA GLY A 15 -10.01 18.71 20.21
C GLY A 15 -10.24 17.35 19.57
N CYS A 16 -11.35 17.18 18.86
CA CYS A 16 -11.47 16.13 17.88
C CYS A 16 -10.32 16.36 16.90
N MET A 17 -9.23 15.63 17.09
CA MET A 17 -8.26 15.42 16.03
C MET A 17 -9.06 14.74 14.92
N GLU A 18 -9.48 15.54 13.94
CA GLU A 18 -9.77 15.04 12.61
C GLU A 18 -8.54 14.23 12.21
N SER A 19 -8.64 12.91 12.37
CA SER A 19 -7.77 11.99 11.68
C SER A 19 -8.14 12.09 10.21
N THR A 20 -7.71 13.17 9.55
CA THR A 20 -7.59 13.18 8.10
C THR A 20 -6.50 12.16 7.80
N ALA A 21 -6.95 10.94 7.49
CA ALA A 21 -6.15 9.94 6.81
C ALA A 21 -5.87 10.42 5.37
N GLU A 22 -5.24 11.58 5.21
CA GLU A 22 -4.70 12.03 3.94
C GLU A 22 -3.30 11.47 3.78
N GLY A 23 -3.26 10.14 3.63
CA GLY A 23 -2.08 9.41 3.20
C GLY A 23 -1.72 9.81 1.77
N ARG A 24 -0.87 10.83 1.63
CA ARG A 24 0.10 11.05 0.53
C ARG A 24 -0.25 10.37 -0.81
N HIS A 25 -1.26 10.89 -1.51
CA HIS A 25 -1.52 10.59 -2.92
C HIS A 25 -0.55 11.39 -3.80
N GLU A 26 0.74 11.14 -3.66
CA GLU A 26 1.68 11.55 -4.70
C GLU A 26 1.43 10.63 -5.90
N THR A 27 0.90 11.18 -6.99
CA THR A 27 0.53 10.40 -8.19
C THR A 27 1.72 9.58 -8.66
N LEU A 28 1.56 8.26 -8.79
CA LEU A 28 2.61 7.32 -9.24
C LEU A 28 3.33 7.83 -10.50
N SER A 29 2.58 8.42 -11.43
CA SER A 29 3.07 9.09 -12.65
C SER A 29 4.18 10.13 -12.45
N LYS A 30 4.34 10.71 -11.24
CA LYS A 30 5.38 11.71 -10.94
C LYS A 30 6.71 11.12 -10.46
N ARG A 31 6.82 9.80 -10.28
CA ARG A 31 8.05 9.14 -9.84
C ARG A 31 8.96 8.90 -11.06
N PRO A 32 10.15 9.53 -11.15
CA PRO A 32 11.03 9.41 -12.32
C PRO A 32 11.37 7.95 -12.66
N GLU A 33 11.57 7.11 -11.65
CA GLU A 33 11.86 5.68 -11.81
C GLU A 33 10.70 4.88 -12.43
N LEU A 34 9.46 5.38 -12.40
CA LEU A 34 8.31 4.73 -13.02
C LEU A 34 8.07 5.19 -14.47
N GLN A 35 8.58 6.36 -14.85
CA GLN A 35 8.50 6.82 -16.25
C GLN A 35 9.18 5.82 -17.19
N ALA A 36 10.33 5.27 -16.77
CA ALA A 36 11.02 4.24 -17.51
C ALA A 36 10.17 2.98 -17.77
N CYS A 37 9.26 2.60 -16.86
CA CYS A 37 8.34 1.48 -17.11
C CYS A 37 7.29 1.85 -18.17
N ASN A 38 6.77 3.07 -18.16
CA ASN A 38 5.73 3.53 -19.09
C ASN A 38 6.20 3.56 -20.55
N GLU A 39 7.49 3.75 -20.79
CA GLU A 39 8.08 3.78 -22.12
C GLU A 39 8.31 2.38 -22.71
N ILE A 40 8.04 1.31 -21.93
CA ILE A 40 8.23 -0.07 -22.36
C ILE A 40 6.98 -0.55 -23.10
N GLU A 41 7.13 -0.74 -24.41
CA GLU A 41 6.29 -1.64 -25.22
C GLU A 41 7.03 -2.98 -25.38
N PRO A 42 6.39 -4.17 -25.38
CA PRO A 42 4.97 -4.48 -25.12
C PRO A 42 4.58 -4.58 -23.63
N SER A 43 3.28 -4.80 -23.35
CA SER A 43 2.66 -4.74 -22.01
C SER A 43 3.29 -5.64 -20.94
N MET A 44 3.66 -6.89 -21.28
CA MET A 44 4.19 -7.83 -20.28
C MET A 44 5.58 -7.41 -19.74
N PRO A 45 6.55 -6.96 -20.56
CA PRO A 45 7.76 -6.30 -20.09
C PRO A 45 7.49 -5.08 -19.19
N ARG A 46 6.50 -4.24 -19.51
CA ARG A 46 6.11 -3.09 -18.68
C ARG A 46 5.57 -3.51 -17.31
N GLU A 47 4.68 -4.48 -17.27
CA GLU A 47 4.10 -4.98 -16.02
C GLU A 47 5.15 -5.64 -15.12
N ASN A 48 6.12 -6.36 -15.72
CA ASN A 48 7.27 -6.87 -14.98
C ASN A 48 8.16 -5.74 -14.42
N CYS A 49 8.30 -4.63 -15.13
CA CYS A 49 9.01 -3.44 -14.63
C CYS A 49 8.33 -2.93 -13.35
N TYR A 50 7.01 -2.75 -13.38
CA TYR A 50 6.23 -2.36 -12.21
C TYR A 50 6.38 -3.36 -11.04
N SER A 51 6.27 -4.66 -11.32
CA SER A 51 6.44 -5.71 -10.30
C SER A 51 7.80 -5.64 -9.60
N ARG A 52 8.88 -5.41 -10.36
CA ARG A 52 10.24 -5.31 -9.80
C ARG A 52 10.40 -4.08 -8.91
N ILE A 53 9.86 -2.94 -9.33
CA ILE A 53 9.94 -1.70 -8.52
C ILE A 53 9.05 -1.82 -7.28
N ALA A 54 7.87 -2.43 -7.41
CA ALA A 54 6.97 -2.73 -6.30
C ALA A 54 7.70 -3.52 -5.21
N LEU A 55 8.37 -4.61 -5.59
CA LEU A 55 9.17 -5.42 -4.68
C LEU A 55 10.34 -4.65 -4.08
N SER A 56 11.13 -3.93 -4.90
CA SER A 56 12.28 -3.16 -4.40
C SER A 56 11.88 -2.09 -3.37
N LYS A 57 10.62 -1.66 -3.36
CA LYS A 57 10.10 -0.63 -2.47
C LYS A 57 9.15 -1.17 -1.41
N CYS A 58 8.85 -2.46 -1.45
CA CYS A 58 7.71 -3.07 -0.76
C CYS A 58 6.42 -2.21 -0.86
N ASP A 59 6.13 -1.61 -2.02
CA ASP A 59 4.99 -0.68 -2.22
C ASP A 59 3.93 -1.33 -3.12
N PHE A 60 2.86 -1.87 -2.51
CA PHE A 60 1.84 -2.64 -3.21
C PHE A 60 1.08 -1.80 -4.25
N ARG A 61 1.03 -0.47 -4.09
CA ARG A 61 0.30 0.42 -5.01
C ARG A 61 0.88 0.34 -6.43
N LEU A 62 2.14 -0.05 -6.56
CA LEU A 62 2.78 -0.29 -7.85
C LEU A 62 2.29 -1.57 -8.53
N CYS A 63 1.80 -2.55 -7.77
CA CYS A 63 1.18 -3.74 -8.35
C CYS A 63 -0.15 -3.40 -9.03
N GLU A 64 -0.83 -2.30 -8.67
CA GLU A 64 -2.10 -1.89 -9.30
C GLU A 64 -1.95 -1.48 -10.78
N GLU A 65 -0.71 -1.26 -11.26
CA GLU A 65 -0.40 -1.00 -12.67
C GLU A 65 -0.26 -2.30 -13.50
N ILE A 66 -0.38 -3.47 -12.86
CA ILE A 66 -0.27 -4.80 -13.48
C ILE A 66 -1.67 -5.31 -13.81
N LEU A 67 -1.93 -5.56 -15.09
CA LEU A 67 -3.24 -5.99 -15.59
C LEU A 67 -3.35 -7.52 -15.66
N GLU A 68 -2.24 -8.22 -15.91
CA GLU A 68 -2.22 -9.68 -15.91
C GLU A 68 -2.37 -10.19 -14.47
N GLU A 69 -3.46 -10.93 -14.21
CA GLU A 69 -3.88 -11.30 -12.85
C GLU A 69 -2.85 -12.19 -12.13
N GLY A 70 -2.22 -13.13 -12.83
CA GLY A 70 -1.19 -13.99 -12.25
C GLY A 70 0.04 -13.18 -11.78
N LEU A 71 0.48 -12.24 -12.61
CA LEU A 71 1.58 -11.33 -12.30
C LEU A 71 1.21 -10.33 -11.21
N TYR A 72 -0.03 -9.85 -11.19
CA TYR A 72 -0.56 -9.01 -10.11
C TYR A 72 -0.52 -9.76 -8.78
N ASN A 73 -1.07 -10.97 -8.72
CA ASN A 73 -1.08 -11.80 -7.51
C ASN A 73 0.34 -12.11 -7.04
N GLN A 74 1.25 -12.43 -7.97
CA GLN A 74 2.64 -12.65 -7.65
C GLN A 74 3.31 -11.38 -7.08
N CYS A 75 3.00 -10.21 -7.64
CA CYS A 75 3.49 -8.93 -7.14
C CYS A 75 3.01 -8.69 -5.70
N ILE A 76 1.71 -8.83 -5.45
CA ILE A 76 1.12 -8.69 -4.12
C ILE A 76 1.76 -9.64 -3.11
N TYR A 77 1.89 -10.93 -3.47
CA TYR A 77 2.53 -11.93 -2.62
C TYR A 77 3.95 -11.51 -2.19
N LYS A 78 4.80 -11.16 -3.17
CA LYS A 78 6.18 -10.76 -2.91
C LYS A 78 6.28 -9.47 -2.10
N VAL A 79 5.37 -8.52 -2.34
CA VAL A 79 5.32 -7.26 -1.60
C VAL A 79 4.83 -7.47 -0.17
N ALA A 80 3.85 -8.34 0.06
CA ALA A 80 3.38 -8.71 1.40
C ALA A 80 4.52 -9.29 2.24
N ASP A 81 5.30 -10.20 1.64
CA ASP A 81 6.49 -10.81 2.25
C ASP A 81 7.57 -9.76 2.55
N CYS A 82 7.91 -8.91 1.56
CA CYS A 82 8.87 -7.81 1.69
C CYS A 82 8.48 -6.81 2.80
N ALA A 83 7.20 -6.47 2.88
CA ALA A 83 6.67 -5.51 3.85
C ALA A 83 6.44 -6.12 5.25
N GLY A 84 6.44 -7.45 5.37
CA GLY A 84 5.99 -8.15 6.58
C GLY A 84 4.53 -7.84 6.93
N ASP A 85 3.69 -7.57 5.92
CA ASP A 85 2.28 -7.21 6.11
C ASP A 85 1.36 -8.27 5.51
N PRO A 86 0.92 -9.26 6.30
CA PRO A 86 0.02 -10.32 5.82
C PRO A 86 -1.36 -9.79 5.40
N ASN A 87 -1.76 -8.57 5.78
CA ASN A 87 -3.04 -8.01 5.33
C ASN A 87 -3.03 -7.74 3.83
N LEU A 88 -1.86 -7.49 3.22
CA LEU A 88 -1.73 -7.30 1.79
C LEU A 88 -2.15 -8.55 1.00
N CYS A 89 -2.03 -9.75 1.58
CA CYS A 89 -2.47 -10.99 0.94
C CYS A 89 -3.97 -10.98 0.59
N GLN A 90 -4.80 -10.21 1.30
CA GLN A 90 -6.24 -10.07 0.99
C GLN A 90 -6.50 -9.45 -0.39
N ARG A 91 -5.48 -8.84 -1.02
CA ARG A 91 -5.59 -8.28 -2.37
C ARG A 91 -5.43 -9.33 -3.48
N ILE A 92 -4.96 -10.54 -3.17
CA ILE A 92 -4.84 -11.63 -4.16
C ILE A 92 -6.22 -11.97 -4.73
N LYS A 93 -6.33 -12.03 -6.05
CA LYS A 93 -7.58 -12.21 -6.81
C LYS A 93 -7.65 -13.61 -7.37
N ASN A 94 -8.79 -14.29 -7.20
CA ASN A 94 -9.13 -15.60 -7.80
C ASN A 94 -8.03 -16.69 -7.74
N ASP A 95 -7.12 -16.62 -6.76
CA ASP A 95 -6.03 -17.59 -6.57
C ASP A 95 -5.91 -17.97 -5.09
N GLU A 96 -6.75 -18.92 -4.67
CA GLU A 96 -6.81 -19.41 -3.29
C GLU A 96 -5.50 -20.05 -2.83
N TRP A 97 -4.78 -20.70 -3.74
CA TRP A 97 -3.49 -21.31 -3.45
C TRP A 97 -2.46 -20.24 -3.10
N MET A 98 -2.37 -19.18 -3.92
CA MET A 98 -1.43 -18.09 -3.67
C MET A 98 -1.82 -17.28 -2.45
N PHE A 99 -3.12 -17.05 -2.22
CA PHE A 99 -3.62 -16.44 -0.99
C PHE A 99 -3.16 -17.21 0.24
N SER A 100 -3.41 -18.52 0.27
CA SER A 100 -3.04 -19.38 1.40
C SER A 100 -1.52 -19.39 1.64
N LYS A 101 -0.75 -19.46 0.55
CA LYS A 101 0.72 -19.38 0.61
C LYS A 101 1.20 -18.04 1.15
N CYS A 102 0.63 -16.94 0.69
CA CYS A 102 0.97 -15.58 1.13
C CYS A 102 0.75 -15.40 2.63
N ILE A 103 -0.44 -15.78 3.12
CA ILE A 103 -0.76 -15.70 4.55
C ILE A 103 0.23 -16.52 5.39
N SER A 104 0.62 -17.70 4.89
CA SER A 104 1.56 -18.57 5.59
C SER A 104 3.01 -18.08 5.58
N SER A 105 3.44 -17.27 4.60
CA SER A 105 4.82 -16.76 4.56
C SER A 105 4.97 -15.43 5.30
N ALA A 106 3.99 -14.52 5.15
CA ALA A 106 4.05 -13.18 5.72
C ALA A 106 3.76 -13.12 7.23
N THR A 107 3.60 -14.27 7.91
CA THR A 107 3.31 -14.38 9.35
C THR A 107 4.48 -14.90 10.20
N TYR A 108 5.64 -15.20 9.61
CA TYR A 108 6.85 -15.67 10.30
C TYR A 108 8.02 -14.71 10.10
#